data_AF-A0A9D8SJV2-F1
#
_entry.id   AF-A0A9D8SJV2-F1
#
_cell.length_a   1.000
_cell.length_b   1.000
_cell.length_c   1.000
_cell.angle_alpha   90.00
_cell.angle_beta   90.00
_cell.angle_gamma   90.00
#
_symmetry.space_group_name_H-M   'P 1'
#
loop_
_entity.id
_entity.type
_entity.pdbx_description
1 polymer ?
#
loop_
_entity_poly.entity_id
_entity_poly.type
_entity_poly.pdbx_seq_one_letter_code
_entity_poly.pdbx_strand_id
1 'polypeptide(L)'
;MKNLRFVLLGLAVLFFGSVCRANEAADWLIDPKPYTAEIRIAEDSGTIVLENGLVHREIVTKPAAATVSLKNLVSGEEFLRAVSPEGCLTIDGKAYSIGGLTGQPVQNYLKREWIESSKASDQSWTFKSARLEPVAKPFEWKKHPEWMAQDYDWPPKGKHVVLSFQPTKPELPEVDVHYEIYDGIPVFCKWIVVKNTTGKAFMLDSFTVEKLKLAEQSSTVDGIPPLAPQNLYVLS
;
A
#
# COMPACT_ATOMS: atom_id res chain seq x y z
N MET A 1 29.32 42.25 -66.22
CA MET A 1 28.13 41.48 -66.61
C MET A 1 28.11 40.20 -65.76
N LYS A 2 27.29 40.19 -64.70
CA LYS A 2 26.14 39.27 -64.51
C LYS A 2 26.59 37.78 -64.53
N ASN A 3 26.59 37.04 -63.42
CA ASN A 3 25.40 36.63 -62.67
C ASN A 3 25.69 36.22 -61.21
N LEU A 4 24.87 36.75 -60.31
CA LEU A 4 24.75 36.44 -58.89
C LEU A 4 23.76 35.27 -58.74
N ARG A 5 24.14 34.18 -58.06
CA ARG A 5 23.23 33.09 -57.68
C ARG A 5 23.02 33.11 -56.16
N PHE A 6 21.83 33.54 -55.75
CA PHE A 6 21.32 33.40 -54.39
C PHE A 6 21.06 31.93 -54.08
N VAL A 7 21.60 31.42 -52.98
CA VAL A 7 21.20 30.14 -52.39
C VAL A 7 20.27 30.46 -51.23
N LEU A 8 19.00 30.06 -51.36
CA LEU A 8 17.97 30.21 -50.34
C LEU A 8 18.17 29.11 -49.29
N LEU A 9 18.41 29.50 -48.03
CA LEU A 9 18.46 28.59 -46.89
C LEU A 9 17.02 28.37 -46.40
N GLY A 10 16.45 27.18 -46.66
CA GLY A 10 15.12 26.80 -46.16
C GLY A 10 15.20 26.33 -44.71
N LEU A 11 14.68 27.13 -43.77
CA LEU A 11 14.51 26.73 -42.37
C LEU A 11 13.20 25.92 -42.24
N ALA A 12 13.31 24.60 -42.14
CA ALA A 12 12.17 23.74 -41.82
C ALA A 12 11.89 23.79 -40.31
N VAL A 13 10.86 24.51 -39.90
CA VAL A 13 10.35 24.48 -38.51
C VAL A 13 9.47 23.23 -38.36
N LEU A 14 10.03 22.18 -37.76
CA LEU A 14 9.28 21.00 -37.33
C LEU A 14 8.51 21.36 -36.05
N PHE A 15 7.22 21.67 -36.17
CA PHE A 15 6.30 21.66 -35.04
C PHE A 15 6.11 20.22 -34.58
N PHE A 16 6.85 19.81 -33.54
CA PHE A 16 6.48 18.65 -32.73
C PHE A 16 5.28 19.05 -31.87
N GLY A 17 4.08 18.90 -32.44
CA GLY A 17 2.88 18.86 -31.63
C GLY A 17 2.94 17.60 -30.78
N SER A 18 3.15 17.75 -29.47
CA SER A 18 2.88 16.67 -28.51
C SER A 18 1.39 16.37 -28.59
N VAL A 19 1.05 15.35 -29.37
CA VAL A 19 -0.25 14.69 -29.23
C VAL A 19 -0.20 14.00 -27.87
N CYS A 20 -0.79 14.63 -26.86
CA CYS A 20 -1.19 13.93 -25.65
C CYS A 20 -2.20 12.85 -26.07
N ARG A 21 -1.71 11.64 -26.36
CA ARG A 21 -2.58 10.47 -26.35
C ARG A 21 -3.02 10.30 -24.90
N ALA A 22 -4.26 10.67 -24.62
CA ALA A 22 -4.97 10.11 -23.49
C ALA A 22 -4.91 8.59 -23.70
N ASN A 23 -4.08 7.92 -22.92
CA ASN A 23 -4.10 6.48 -22.87
C ASN A 23 -5.41 6.16 -22.15
N GLU A 24 -6.46 5.79 -22.88
CA GLU A 24 -7.59 5.11 -22.28
C GLU A 24 -7.02 3.83 -21.66
N ALA A 25 -6.74 3.89 -20.35
CA ALA A 25 -6.24 2.72 -19.64
C ALA A 25 -7.26 1.60 -19.85
N ALA A 26 -6.80 0.46 -20.35
CA ALA A 26 -7.67 -0.67 -20.63
C ALA A 26 -8.45 -1.04 -19.36
N ASP A 27 -9.76 -1.27 -19.45
CA ASP A 27 -10.54 -1.71 -18.29
C ASP A 27 -9.94 -3.01 -17.76
N TRP A 28 -9.47 -2.98 -16.50
CA TRP A 28 -8.75 -4.10 -15.90
C TRP A 28 -9.60 -5.36 -15.74
N LEU A 29 -10.93 -5.22 -15.70
CA LEU A 29 -11.84 -6.36 -15.67
C LEU A 29 -11.91 -7.06 -17.05
N ILE A 30 -11.60 -6.34 -18.12
CA ILE A 30 -11.60 -6.84 -19.51
C ILE A 30 -10.18 -7.28 -19.92
N ASP A 31 -9.17 -6.45 -19.67
CA ASP A 31 -7.75 -6.73 -19.93
C ASP A 31 -6.87 -6.36 -18.73
N PRO A 32 -6.58 -7.32 -17.83
CA PRO A 32 -5.75 -7.06 -16.65
C PRO A 32 -4.25 -7.03 -16.93
N LYS A 33 -3.80 -7.38 -18.14
CA LYS A 33 -2.37 -7.57 -18.46
C LYS A 33 -1.48 -6.34 -18.24
N PRO A 34 -1.94 -5.09 -18.46
CA PRO A 34 -1.10 -3.91 -18.24
C PRO A 34 -0.81 -3.62 -16.76
N TYR A 35 -1.56 -4.22 -15.84
CA TYR A 35 -1.54 -3.89 -14.41
C TYR A 35 -0.64 -4.86 -13.65
N THR A 36 0.65 -4.54 -13.53
CA THR A 36 1.64 -5.39 -12.86
C THR A 36 2.05 -4.82 -11.52
N ALA A 37 2.13 -5.67 -10.50
CA ALA A 37 2.54 -5.31 -9.16
C ALA A 37 4.02 -4.92 -9.06
N GLU A 38 4.27 -3.83 -8.35
CA GLU A 38 5.57 -3.30 -8.01
C GLU A 38 5.63 -2.93 -6.53
N ILE A 39 6.78 -3.18 -5.90
CA ILE A 39 7.10 -2.66 -4.57
C ILE A 39 8.41 -1.90 -4.66
N ARG A 40 8.38 -0.62 -4.27
CA ARG A 40 9.54 0.26 -4.20
C ARG A 40 9.89 0.54 -2.75
N ILE A 41 11.11 0.20 -2.34
CA ILE A 41 11.66 0.51 -1.01
C ILE A 41 12.71 1.61 -1.21
N ALA A 42 12.45 2.80 -0.68
CA ALA A 42 13.37 3.92 -0.68
C ALA A 42 13.87 4.16 0.76
N GLU A 43 14.98 3.52 1.12
CA GLU A 43 15.53 3.56 2.50
C GLU A 43 15.96 4.98 2.92
N ASP A 44 16.51 5.75 1.97
CA ASP A 44 16.97 7.12 2.20
C ASP A 44 15.82 8.03 2.63
N SER A 45 14.75 8.07 1.83
CA SER A 45 13.52 8.81 2.15
C SER A 45 12.64 8.12 3.18
N GLY A 46 12.95 6.87 3.54
CA GLY A 46 12.20 6.08 4.50
C GLY A 46 10.78 5.76 4.03
N THR A 47 10.59 5.40 2.76
CA THR A 47 9.26 5.13 2.19
C THR A 47 9.20 3.76 1.51
N ILE A 48 8.07 3.06 1.65
CA ILE A 48 7.74 1.83 0.95
C ILE A 48 6.44 2.06 0.19
N VAL A 49 6.44 1.83 -1.12
CA VAL A 49 5.28 1.98 -1.99
C VAL A 49 4.92 0.64 -2.60
N LEU A 50 3.66 0.24 -2.47
CA LEU A 50 3.07 -0.92 -3.14
C LEU A 50 2.05 -0.41 -4.17
N GLU A 51 2.21 -0.79 -5.43
CA GLU A 51 1.36 -0.29 -6.52
C GLU A 51 1.27 -1.29 -7.67
N ASN A 52 0.12 -1.38 -8.35
CA ASN A 52 -0.03 -2.20 -9.55
C ASN A 52 -0.76 -1.47 -10.71
N GLY A 53 -0.87 -0.14 -10.61
CA GLY A 53 -1.64 0.68 -11.54
C GLY A 53 -3.15 0.75 -11.26
N LEU A 54 -3.68 -0.06 -10.32
CA LEU A 54 -5.09 -0.03 -9.89
C LEU A 54 -5.25 0.46 -8.46
N VAL A 55 -4.32 0.08 -7.59
CA VAL A 55 -4.28 0.50 -6.19
C VAL A 55 -2.88 0.94 -5.81
N HIS A 56 -2.81 1.81 -4.82
CA HIS A 56 -1.56 2.34 -4.28
C HIS A 56 -1.61 2.36 -2.75
N ARG A 57 -0.54 1.90 -2.11
CA ARG A 57 -0.33 2.03 -0.65
C ARG A 57 1.07 2.58 -0.39
N GLU A 58 1.14 3.64 0.40
CA GLU A 58 2.41 4.23 0.85
C GLU A 58 2.55 4.05 2.36
N ILE A 59 3.71 3.52 2.77
CA ILE A 59 4.12 3.32 4.15
C ILE A 59 5.40 4.12 4.38
N VAL A 60 5.40 5.05 5.33
CA VAL A 60 6.66 5.64 5.81
C VAL A 60 7.27 4.74 6.86
N THR A 61 8.59 4.76 7.01
CA THR A 61 9.37 3.96 7.97
C THR A 61 10.05 4.82 9.03
N LYS A 62 10.11 6.14 8.82
CA LYS A 62 10.71 7.13 9.72
C LYS A 62 9.66 8.21 10.07
N PRO A 63 9.52 8.61 11.34
CA PRO A 63 10.22 8.08 12.53
C PRO A 63 9.75 6.69 12.98
N ALA A 64 8.63 6.19 12.45
CA ALA A 64 8.16 4.83 12.65
C ALA A 64 7.34 4.35 11.45
N ALA A 65 7.10 3.04 11.35
CA ALA A 65 6.30 2.50 10.27
C ALA A 65 4.83 2.91 10.39
N ALA A 66 4.25 3.54 9.36
CA ALA A 66 2.81 3.81 9.30
C ALA A 66 2.36 3.99 7.85
N THR A 67 1.18 3.44 7.53
CA THR A 67 0.49 3.72 6.27
C THR A 67 0.02 5.17 6.24
N VAL A 68 0.43 5.91 5.21
CA VAL A 68 0.14 7.34 5.03
C VAL A 68 -0.65 7.64 3.76
N SER A 69 -0.79 6.66 2.86
CA SER A 69 -1.68 6.75 1.70
C SER A 69 -2.24 5.36 1.39
N LEU A 70 -3.53 5.33 1.05
CA LEU A 70 -4.20 4.17 0.46
C LEU A 70 -5.15 4.71 -0.60
N LYS A 71 -4.84 4.48 -1.88
CA LYS A 71 -5.59 5.06 -3.01
C LYS A 71 -6.16 4.01 -3.93
N ASN A 72 -7.34 4.31 -4.45
CA ASN A 72 -7.87 3.72 -5.67
C ASN A 72 -7.35 4.56 -6.85
N LEU A 73 -6.49 3.99 -7.68
CA LEU A 73 -5.91 4.70 -8.83
C LEU A 73 -6.87 4.80 -10.02
N VAL A 74 -7.94 3.99 -10.04
CA VAL A 74 -8.99 4.06 -11.07
C VAL A 74 -9.88 5.27 -10.85
N SER A 75 -10.32 5.52 -9.60
CA SER A 75 -11.16 6.67 -9.25
C SER A 75 -10.37 7.90 -8.82
N GLY A 76 -9.10 7.74 -8.42
CA GLY A 76 -8.29 8.78 -7.78
C GLY A 76 -8.62 9.02 -6.30
N GLU A 77 -9.50 8.22 -5.69
CA GLU A 77 -9.92 8.35 -4.30
C GLU A 77 -8.75 8.04 -3.33
N GLU A 78 -8.44 8.97 -2.43
CA GLU A 78 -7.58 8.73 -1.27
C GLU A 78 -8.46 8.34 -0.08
N PHE A 79 -8.23 7.14 0.44
CA PHE A 79 -9.05 6.59 1.49
C PHE A 79 -8.67 7.14 2.87
N LEU A 80 -7.42 7.53 3.12
CA LEU A 80 -6.98 7.84 4.48
C LEU A 80 -7.25 9.30 4.88
N ARG A 81 -7.88 9.48 6.05
CA ARG A 81 -7.99 10.79 6.73
C ARG A 81 -7.02 10.96 7.88
N ALA A 82 -6.39 9.88 8.35
CA ALA A 82 -5.45 9.92 9.44
C ALA A 82 -4.60 8.63 9.48
N VAL A 83 -3.45 8.73 10.14
CA VAL A 83 -2.56 7.61 10.38
C VAL A 83 -3.01 6.75 11.56
N SER A 84 -2.63 5.48 11.53
CA SER A 84 -2.87 4.48 12.57
C SER A 84 -1.68 3.51 12.64
N PRO A 85 -1.54 2.75 13.74
CA PRO A 85 -0.55 1.68 13.82
C PRO A 85 -0.77 0.61 12.75
N GLU A 86 0.32 -0.05 12.35
CA GLU A 86 0.33 -1.14 11.36
C GLU A 86 -0.33 -2.41 11.89
N GLY A 87 -0.51 -2.53 13.21
CA GLY A 87 -1.26 -3.59 13.85
C GLY A 87 -1.31 -3.38 15.37
N CYS A 88 -2.12 -4.18 16.06
CA CYS A 88 -2.15 -4.19 17.52
C CYS A 88 -2.17 -5.64 18.03
N LEU A 89 -1.44 -5.91 19.11
CA LEU A 89 -1.43 -7.20 19.80
C LEU A 89 -1.78 -6.97 21.27
N THR A 90 -2.62 -7.82 21.86
CA THR A 90 -2.79 -7.90 23.31
C THR A 90 -2.05 -9.13 23.79
N ILE A 91 -1.00 -8.92 24.59
CA ILE A 91 -0.13 -9.97 25.12
C ILE A 91 -0.17 -9.91 26.65
N ASP A 92 -0.46 -11.05 27.28
CA ASP A 92 -0.62 -11.19 28.72
C ASP A 92 -1.54 -10.10 29.32
N GLY A 93 -2.67 -9.85 28.65
CA GLY A 93 -3.68 -8.87 29.04
C GLY A 93 -3.33 -7.41 28.73
N LYS A 94 -2.17 -7.11 28.13
CA LYS A 94 -1.75 -5.74 27.81
C LYS A 94 -1.71 -5.47 26.32
N ALA A 95 -2.37 -4.37 25.91
CA ALA A 95 -2.43 -3.95 24.52
C ALA A 95 -1.17 -3.18 24.09
N TYR A 96 -0.69 -3.50 22.90
CA TYR A 96 0.52 -2.96 22.30
C TYR A 96 0.31 -2.65 20.82
N SER A 97 0.86 -1.54 20.35
CA SER A 97 0.81 -1.13 18.94
C SER A 97 2.11 -1.45 18.22
N ILE A 98 2.00 -1.93 16.98
CA ILE A 98 3.10 -2.15 16.04
C ILE A 98 3.20 -0.91 15.16
N GLY A 99 4.29 -0.16 15.26
CA GLY A 99 4.43 1.09 14.52
C GLY A 99 3.38 2.14 14.88
N GLY A 100 3.17 3.09 13.97
CA GLY A 100 2.23 4.20 14.10
C GLY A 100 2.89 5.56 14.29
N LEU A 101 2.17 6.61 13.93
CA LEU A 101 2.62 7.99 14.09
C LEU A 101 1.64 8.77 14.95
N THR A 102 2.18 9.75 15.68
CA THR A 102 1.44 10.70 16.52
C THR A 102 1.85 12.13 16.17
N GLY A 103 1.08 13.11 16.65
CA GLY A 103 1.32 14.53 16.38
C GLY A 103 0.45 15.11 15.28
N GLN A 104 -0.48 14.33 14.70
CA GLN A 104 -1.49 14.86 13.79
C GLN A 104 -2.42 15.84 14.55
N PRO A 105 -2.57 17.11 14.12
CA PRO A 105 -3.36 18.10 14.85
C PRO A 105 -4.86 17.78 14.91
N VAL A 106 -5.38 17.20 13.81
CA VAL A 106 -6.77 16.76 13.63
C VAL A 106 -6.78 15.47 12.83
N GLN A 107 -7.87 14.69 12.89
CA GLN A 107 -7.96 13.38 12.24
C GLN A 107 -9.06 13.29 11.17
N ASN A 108 -9.52 14.45 10.66
CA ASN A 108 -10.54 14.55 9.62
C ASN A 108 -9.97 14.59 8.19
N TYR A 109 -8.68 14.90 8.02
CA TYR A 109 -7.94 14.82 6.76
C TYR A 109 -6.45 14.62 7.06
N LEU A 110 -5.68 14.14 6.10
CA LEU A 110 -4.24 13.91 6.26
C LEU A 110 -3.43 14.80 5.30
N LYS A 111 -2.47 15.56 5.84
CA LYS A 111 -1.53 16.37 5.06
C LYS A 111 -0.13 15.79 5.12
N ARG A 112 0.64 15.96 4.04
CA ARG A 112 2.01 15.43 3.98
C ARG A 112 2.93 16.13 4.98
N GLU A 113 2.78 17.43 5.17
CA GLU A 113 3.60 18.21 6.12
C GLU A 113 3.50 17.69 7.58
N TRP A 114 2.37 17.07 7.93
CA TRP A 114 2.16 16.49 9.26
C TRP A 114 2.90 15.17 9.45
N ILE A 115 3.14 14.43 8.37
CA ILE A 115 3.94 13.20 8.41
C ILE A 115 5.42 13.54 8.68
N GLU A 116 5.93 14.57 8.02
CA GLU A 116 7.32 15.03 8.16
C GLU A 116 7.63 15.54 9.58
N SER A 117 6.63 16.11 10.25
CA SER A 117 6.74 16.62 11.62
C SER A 117 6.21 15.64 12.69
N SER A 118 5.77 14.45 12.27
CA SER A 118 5.19 13.45 13.17
C SER A 118 6.24 12.82 14.09
N LYS A 119 5.77 12.19 15.16
CA LYS A 119 6.60 11.44 16.11
C LYS A 119 6.15 9.99 16.14
N ALA A 120 7.08 9.08 16.39
CA ALA A 120 6.71 7.71 16.71
C ALA A 120 5.73 7.71 17.90
N SER A 121 4.65 6.91 17.81
CA SER A 121 3.82 6.61 18.99
C SER A 121 4.67 5.97 20.09
N ASP A 122 4.17 5.97 21.32
CA ASP A 122 4.71 5.12 22.39
C ASP A 122 4.48 3.64 22.00
N GLN A 123 5.42 3.10 21.23
CA GLN A 123 5.36 1.82 20.57
C GLN A 123 6.06 0.76 21.40
N SER A 124 5.53 -0.46 21.31
CA SER A 124 6.19 -1.63 21.87
C SER A 124 7.06 -2.36 20.86
N TRP A 125 7.02 -1.95 19.59
CA TRP A 125 7.93 -2.41 18.56
C TRP A 125 8.39 -1.27 17.64
N THR A 126 9.68 -1.26 17.32
CA THR A 126 10.30 -0.31 16.39
C THR A 126 10.58 -0.99 15.05
N PHE A 127 10.31 -0.29 13.95
CA PHE A 127 10.67 -0.75 12.61
C PHE A 127 12.18 -1.00 12.52
N LYS A 128 12.57 -2.16 12.00
CA LYS A 128 13.96 -2.60 11.86
C LYS A 128 14.40 -2.63 10.40
N SER A 129 13.61 -3.26 9.53
CA SER A 129 13.95 -3.41 8.12
C SER A 129 12.73 -3.78 7.28
N ALA A 130 12.85 -3.58 5.97
CA ALA A 130 11.93 -4.10 4.98
C ALA A 130 12.70 -4.97 3.98
N ARG A 131 12.11 -6.08 3.56
CA ARG A 131 12.72 -6.99 2.56
C ARG A 131 11.67 -7.52 1.61
N LEU A 132 12.06 -7.71 0.35
CA LEU A 132 11.22 -8.35 -0.65
C LEU A 132 11.35 -9.87 -0.54
N GLU A 133 10.23 -10.55 -0.68
CA GLU A 133 10.15 -12.01 -0.75
C GLU A 133 9.29 -12.42 -1.97
N PRO A 134 9.40 -13.68 -2.44
CA PRO A 134 8.46 -14.22 -3.43
C PRO A 134 7.07 -14.43 -2.80
N VAL A 135 6.00 -14.19 -3.57
CA VAL A 135 4.65 -14.58 -3.17
C VAL A 135 4.62 -16.10 -2.96
N ALA A 136 4.23 -16.52 -1.76
CA ALA A 136 4.16 -17.93 -1.38
C ALA A 136 2.75 -18.48 -1.57
N LYS A 137 2.63 -19.81 -1.68
CA LYS A 137 1.31 -20.46 -1.63
C LYS A 137 0.71 -20.26 -0.23
N PRO A 138 -0.47 -19.60 -0.10
CA PRO A 138 -1.10 -19.43 1.21
C PRO A 138 -1.49 -20.78 1.83
N PHE A 139 -1.84 -21.74 0.97
CA PHE A 139 -2.12 -23.13 1.32
C PHE A 139 -1.85 -24.04 0.12
N GLU A 140 -1.66 -25.33 0.39
CA GLU A 140 -1.59 -26.34 -0.66
C GLU A 140 -2.98 -26.50 -1.29
N TRP A 141 -3.09 -26.07 -2.54
CA TRP A 141 -4.31 -26.20 -3.33
C TRP A 141 -4.03 -27.08 -4.54
N LYS A 142 -4.84 -28.14 -4.68
CA LYS A 142 -4.86 -28.97 -5.88
C LYS A 142 -5.83 -28.34 -6.88
N LYS A 143 -5.30 -27.91 -8.03
CA LYS A 143 -6.13 -27.43 -9.14
C LYS A 143 -7.01 -28.57 -9.67
N HIS A 144 -8.22 -28.22 -10.07
CA HIS A 144 -9.18 -29.09 -10.74
C HIS A 144 -9.50 -28.51 -12.13
N PRO A 145 -8.61 -28.73 -13.14
CA PRO A 145 -8.77 -28.13 -14.47
C PRO A 145 -10.12 -28.46 -15.12
N GLU A 146 -10.71 -29.60 -14.79
CA GLU A 146 -12.02 -30.04 -15.28
C GLU A 146 -13.18 -29.10 -14.94
N TRP A 147 -13.04 -28.28 -13.89
CA TRP A 147 -14.08 -27.35 -13.41
C TRP A 147 -13.63 -25.88 -13.43
N MET A 148 -12.39 -25.62 -13.85
CA MET A 148 -11.84 -24.27 -13.93
C MET A 148 -12.08 -23.68 -15.31
N ALA A 149 -12.68 -22.49 -15.36
CA ALA A 149 -12.90 -21.78 -16.63
C ALA A 149 -11.58 -21.38 -17.33
N GLN A 150 -10.53 -21.11 -16.54
CA GLN A 150 -9.19 -20.77 -17.01
C GLN A 150 -8.15 -21.34 -16.05
N ASP A 151 -6.98 -21.72 -16.57
CA ASP A 151 -5.85 -22.15 -15.74
C ASP A 151 -5.09 -20.93 -15.21
N TYR A 152 -5.41 -20.52 -13.98
CA TYR A 152 -4.76 -19.40 -13.29
C TYR A 152 -3.52 -19.85 -12.51
N ASP A 153 -2.47 -19.03 -12.47
CA ASP A 153 -1.27 -19.29 -11.67
C ASP A 153 -1.60 -19.47 -10.17
N TRP A 154 -0.97 -20.46 -9.52
CA TRP A 154 -1.05 -20.66 -8.07
C TRP A 154 0.36 -20.91 -7.50
N PRO A 155 0.91 -20.00 -6.66
CA PRO A 155 0.27 -18.79 -6.15
C PRO A 155 0.03 -17.72 -7.24
N PRO A 156 -0.88 -16.76 -7.01
CA PRO A 156 -1.09 -15.66 -7.95
C PRO A 156 0.21 -14.86 -8.14
N LYS A 157 0.39 -14.31 -9.34
CA LYS A 157 1.53 -13.41 -9.61
C LYS A 157 1.37 -12.11 -8.83
N GLY A 158 2.49 -11.63 -8.29
CA GLY A 158 2.51 -10.42 -7.47
C GLY A 158 3.87 -10.15 -6.85
N LYS A 159 3.86 -9.30 -5.83
CA LYS A 159 5.03 -8.93 -5.03
C LYS A 159 4.70 -9.03 -3.55
N HIS A 160 5.70 -9.41 -2.76
CA HIS A 160 5.58 -9.57 -1.32
C HIS A 160 6.70 -8.77 -0.62
N VAL A 161 6.34 -8.02 0.42
CA VAL A 161 7.29 -7.32 1.29
C VAL A 161 7.03 -7.68 2.74
N VAL A 162 8.11 -7.88 3.49
CA VAL A 162 8.08 -8.14 4.93
C VAL A 162 8.72 -6.97 5.66
N LEU A 163 7.96 -6.37 6.58
CA LEU A 163 8.41 -5.32 7.48
C LEU A 163 8.71 -5.98 8.82
N SER A 164 9.98 -6.00 9.21
CA SER A 164 10.41 -6.56 10.49
C SER A 164 10.44 -5.50 11.58
N PHE A 165 9.92 -5.87 12.76
CA PHE A 165 9.82 -5.01 13.91
C PHE A 165 10.49 -5.65 15.13
N GLN A 166 11.39 -4.90 15.76
CA GLN A 166 12.08 -5.33 16.98
C GLN A 166 11.31 -4.84 18.22
N PRO A 167 11.15 -5.67 19.25
CA PRO A 167 10.49 -5.25 20.48
C PRO A 167 11.31 -4.19 21.22
N THR A 168 10.64 -3.20 21.82
CA THR A 168 11.29 -2.21 22.69
C THR A 168 11.51 -2.74 24.10
N LYS A 169 10.93 -3.91 24.44
CA LYS A 169 11.03 -4.56 25.74
C LYS A 169 11.40 -6.03 25.57
N PRO A 170 12.29 -6.59 26.41
CA PRO A 170 12.81 -7.95 26.25
C PRO A 170 11.75 -9.05 26.42
N GLU A 171 10.64 -8.75 27.10
CA GLU A 171 9.53 -9.69 27.30
C GLU A 171 8.59 -9.83 26.10
N LEU A 172 8.75 -9.00 25.06
CA LEU A 172 7.88 -9.02 23.89
C LEU A 172 8.49 -9.84 22.74
N PRO A 173 7.66 -10.56 21.96
CA PRO A 173 8.13 -11.29 20.79
C PRO A 173 8.62 -10.37 19.67
N GLU A 174 9.37 -10.90 18.71
CA GLU A 174 9.57 -10.22 17.43
C GLU A 174 8.30 -10.30 16.58
N VAL A 175 8.07 -9.29 15.75
CA VAL A 175 6.89 -9.21 14.89
C VAL A 175 7.30 -8.86 13.47
N ASP A 176 6.77 -9.60 12.50
CA ASP A 176 6.82 -9.23 11.10
C ASP A 176 5.41 -8.88 10.61
N VAL A 177 5.28 -7.76 9.90
CA VAL A 177 4.07 -7.38 9.15
C VAL A 177 4.33 -7.62 7.69
N HIS A 178 3.50 -8.45 7.07
CA HIS A 178 3.65 -8.86 5.69
C HIS A 178 2.60 -8.18 4.82
N TYR A 179 3.00 -7.79 3.62
CA TYR A 179 2.13 -7.23 2.60
C TYR A 179 2.36 -7.89 1.25
N GLU A 180 1.30 -8.34 0.60
CA GLU A 180 1.33 -8.70 -0.82
C GLU A 180 0.43 -7.79 -1.64
N ILE A 181 0.80 -7.61 -2.90
CA ILE A 181 0.00 -6.98 -3.95
C ILE A 181 0.13 -7.83 -5.21
N TYR A 182 -0.98 -8.03 -5.92
CA TYR A 182 -1.06 -8.98 -7.04
C TYR A 182 -1.19 -8.27 -8.39
N ASP A 183 -0.77 -8.96 -9.44
CA ASP A 183 -0.95 -8.52 -10.82
C ASP A 183 -2.43 -8.57 -11.20
N GLY A 184 -2.90 -7.58 -11.96
CA GLY A 184 -4.17 -7.61 -12.66
C GLY A 184 -5.42 -7.36 -11.81
N ILE A 185 -5.29 -7.25 -10.48
CA ILE A 185 -6.44 -7.09 -9.56
C ILE A 185 -6.15 -6.05 -8.46
N PRO A 186 -7.13 -5.22 -8.04
CA PRO A 186 -6.94 -4.16 -7.04
C PRO A 186 -6.97 -4.70 -5.60
N VAL A 187 -6.03 -5.60 -5.24
CA VAL A 187 -6.03 -6.31 -3.95
C VAL A 187 -4.69 -6.19 -3.23
N PHE A 188 -4.77 -5.90 -1.93
CA PHE A 188 -3.67 -6.09 -0.97
C PHE A 188 -3.98 -7.28 -0.06
N CYS A 189 -2.97 -8.10 0.23
CA CYS A 189 -3.01 -9.07 1.32
C CYS A 189 -2.12 -8.57 2.46
N LYS A 190 -2.56 -8.77 3.70
CA LYS A 190 -1.80 -8.40 4.89
C LYS A 190 -1.96 -9.43 5.98
N TRP A 191 -0.86 -9.78 6.64
CA TRP A 191 -0.89 -10.61 7.84
C TRP A 191 0.26 -10.25 8.78
N ILE A 192 0.19 -10.79 10.01
CA ILE A 192 1.20 -10.60 11.04
C ILE A 192 1.77 -11.96 11.41
N VAL A 193 3.09 -12.05 11.49
CA VAL A 193 3.80 -13.21 12.03
C VAL A 193 4.43 -12.81 13.36
N VAL A 194 4.05 -13.52 14.42
CA VAL A 194 4.59 -13.33 15.77
C VAL A 194 5.62 -14.42 16.04
N LYS A 195 6.86 -14.04 16.36
CA LYS A 195 7.97 -14.97 16.61
C LYS A 195 8.36 -14.89 18.08
N ASN A 196 8.11 -15.96 18.82
CA ASN A 196 8.52 -16.04 20.22
C ASN A 196 10.04 -16.25 20.33
N THR A 197 10.77 -15.17 20.59
CA THR A 197 12.22 -15.16 20.80
C THR A 197 12.59 -14.95 22.27
N THR A 198 11.62 -14.85 23.18
CA THR A 198 11.82 -14.43 24.58
C THR A 198 12.25 -15.59 25.49
N GLY A 199 12.11 -16.84 25.02
CA GLY A 199 12.36 -18.05 25.81
C GLY A 199 11.30 -18.31 26.90
N LYS A 200 10.24 -17.49 26.97
CA LYS A 200 9.12 -17.66 27.89
C LYS A 200 7.82 -17.81 27.12
N ALA A 201 6.89 -18.62 27.65
CA ALA A 201 5.54 -18.63 27.13
C ALA A 201 4.86 -17.29 27.44
N PHE A 202 4.06 -16.80 26.48
CA PHE A 202 3.17 -15.66 26.64
C PHE A 202 1.81 -16.02 26.05
N MET A 203 0.74 -15.38 26.52
CA MET A 203 -0.58 -15.50 25.94
C MET A 203 -0.79 -14.38 24.91
N LEU A 204 -1.27 -14.74 23.71
CA LEU A 204 -1.80 -13.77 22.74
C LEU A 204 -3.32 -13.72 22.90
N ASP A 205 -3.83 -12.74 23.63
CA ASP A 205 -5.25 -12.61 23.95
C ASP A 205 -6.08 -12.18 22.75
N SER A 206 -5.56 -11.23 21.96
CA SER A 206 -6.22 -10.73 20.75
C SER A 206 -5.23 -10.04 19.82
N PHE A 207 -5.61 -9.88 18.55
CA PHE A 207 -4.82 -9.14 17.58
C PHE A 207 -5.72 -8.34 16.62
N THR A 208 -5.17 -7.27 16.06
CA THR A 208 -5.74 -6.49 14.96
C THR A 208 -4.69 -6.39 13.86
N VAL A 209 -4.98 -6.99 12.71
CA VAL A 209 -4.07 -6.99 11.55
C VAL A 209 -4.06 -5.63 10.85
N GLU A 210 -5.22 -4.98 10.75
CA GLU A 210 -5.37 -3.74 10.01
C GLU A 210 -6.27 -2.78 10.79
N LYS A 211 -5.81 -1.54 10.93
CA LYS A 211 -6.61 -0.44 11.46
C LYS A 211 -6.36 0.74 10.55
N LEU A 212 -7.41 1.18 9.85
CA LEU A 212 -7.37 2.33 8.94
C LEU A 212 -8.33 3.40 9.42
N LYS A 213 -7.95 4.67 9.30
CA LYS A 213 -8.86 5.80 9.52
C LYS A 213 -9.30 6.34 8.16
N LEU A 214 -10.45 5.87 7.72
CA LEU A 214 -10.98 6.19 6.39
C LEU A 214 -11.69 7.56 6.37
N ALA A 215 -11.55 8.29 5.27
CA ALA A 215 -12.33 9.47 4.97
C ALA A 215 -13.80 9.09 4.78
N GLU A 216 -14.71 9.98 5.16
CA GLU A 216 -16.14 9.79 4.94
C GLU A 216 -16.47 10.09 3.47
N GLN A 217 -17.16 9.17 2.79
CA GLN A 217 -17.49 9.31 1.37
C GLN A 217 -18.59 10.36 1.09
N SER A 218 -19.43 10.68 2.10
CA SER A 218 -20.48 11.70 1.97
C SER A 218 -20.81 12.34 3.32
N SER A 219 -20.99 13.66 3.32
CA SER A 219 -21.65 14.38 4.42
C SER A 219 -23.02 14.86 3.93
N THR A 220 -24.10 14.35 4.53
CA THR A 220 -25.46 14.83 4.25
C THR A 220 -25.91 15.68 5.42
N VAL A 221 -26.14 16.97 5.17
CA VAL A 221 -26.66 17.92 6.18
C VAL A 221 -28.19 17.84 6.29
N ASP A 222 -28.87 17.39 5.23
CA ASP A 222 -30.32 17.14 5.20
C ASP A 222 -30.65 15.85 4.43
N GLY A 223 -31.20 14.83 5.11
CA GLY A 223 -31.69 13.58 4.51
C GLY A 223 -30.87 12.31 4.82
N ILE A 224 -31.38 11.16 4.38
CA ILE A 224 -30.66 9.87 4.46
C ILE A 224 -29.69 9.83 3.28
N PRO A 225 -28.36 9.78 3.49
CA PRO A 225 -27.43 9.62 2.39
C PRO A 225 -27.74 8.31 1.66
N PRO A 226 -27.68 8.28 0.31
CA PRO A 226 -27.69 7.00 -0.39
C PRO A 226 -26.55 6.15 0.18
N LEU A 227 -26.86 4.90 0.54
CA LEU A 227 -25.87 3.89 0.88
C LEU A 227 -25.02 3.63 -0.38
N ALA A 228 -24.01 4.46 -0.62
CA ALA A 228 -22.97 4.12 -1.57
C ALA A 228 -22.21 2.93 -0.99
N PRO A 229 -22.03 1.83 -1.75
CA PRO A 229 -21.17 0.74 -1.30
C PRO A 229 -19.77 1.31 -1.02
N GLN A 230 -19.14 0.85 0.06
CA GLN A 230 -17.76 1.22 0.33
C GLN A 230 -16.88 0.75 -0.83
N ASN A 231 -16.02 1.62 -1.36
CA ASN A 231 -15.08 1.28 -2.44
C ASN A 231 -13.86 0.48 -1.95
N LEU A 232 -13.91 0.01 -0.70
CA LEU A 232 -12.92 -0.82 -0.04
C LEU A 232 -13.63 -2.00 0.64
N TYR A 233 -13.24 -3.21 0.28
CA TYR A 233 -13.78 -4.45 0.85
C TYR A 233 -12.70 -5.14 1.67
N VAL A 234 -13.07 -5.59 2.87
CA VAL A 234 -12.20 -6.39 3.75
C VAL A 234 -12.73 -7.81 3.77
N LEU A 235 -11.90 -8.76 3.32
CA LEU A 235 -12.18 -10.19 3.40
C LEU A 235 -11.43 -10.74 4.62
N SER A 236 -12.18 -11.29 5.58
CA SER A 236 -11.67 -11.89 6.82
C SER A 236 -11.97 -13.38 6.90
#